data_AF-A0A0S3F4K2-F1
#
_entry.id   AF-A0A0S3F4K2-F1
#
_cell.length_a   1.000
_cell.length_b   1.000
_cell.length_c   1.000
_cell.angle_alpha   90.00
_cell.angle_beta   90.00
_cell.angle_gamma   90.00
#
_symmetry.space_group_name_H-M   'P 1'
#
loop_
_entity.id
_entity.type
_entity.pdbx_description
1 polymer ?
#
loop_
_entity_poly.entity_id
_entity_poly.type
_entity_poly.pdbx_seq_one_letter_code
_entity_poly.pdbx_strand_id
1 'polypeptide(L)' 'MAQLSPLRERLASAEHAYACAIQRRSATGRNQYVIRTGSPIQPFCVTETRPAKDENLVLHVA' A
#
# COMPACT_ATOMS: atom_id res chain seq x y z
N MET A 1 22.95 -0.41 0.87
CA MET A 1 21.50 -0.60 1.07
C MET A 1 21.35 -1.81 1.98
N ALA A 2 20.64 -1.69 3.11
CA ALA A 2 20.46 -2.83 4.01
C ALA A 2 19.50 -3.82 3.36
N GLN A 3 19.94 -5.07 3.20
CA GLN A 3 19.07 -6.15 2.70
C GLN A 3 17.99 -6.41 3.75
N LEU A 4 16.72 -6.26 3.34
CA LEU A 4 15.60 -6.56 4.22
C LEU A 4 15.51 -8.08 4.41
N SER A 5 14.95 -8.53 5.53
CA SER A 5 14.66 -9.95 5.67
C SER A 5 13.61 -10.37 4.63
N PRO A 6 13.61 -11.62 4.15
CA PRO A 6 12.66 -12.08 3.12
C PRO A 6 11.19 -11.84 3.49
N LEU A 7 10.84 -12.01 4.77
CA LEU A 7 9.49 -11.70 5.26
C LEU A 7 9.16 -10.22 5.12
N ARG A 8 10.13 -9.34 5.44
CA ARG A 8 9.93 -7.90 5.34
C ARG A 8 9.81 -7.45 3.89
N GLU A 9 10.57 -8.04 2.96
CA GLU A 9 10.40 -7.79 1.52
C GLU A 9 8.99 -8.17 1.07
N ARG A 10 8.49 -9.34 1.49
CA ARG A 10 7.13 -9.78 1.16
C ARG A 10 6.06 -8.85 1.72
N LEU A 11 6.18 -8.43 2.98
CA LEU A 11 5.22 -7.51 3.62
C LEU A 11 5.29 -6.09 3.05
N ALA A 12 6.46 -5.68 2.56
CA ALA A 12 6.70 -4.40 1.93
C ALA A 12 6.41 -4.40 0.43
N SER A 13 5.84 -5.47 -0.12
CA SER A 13 5.55 -5.61 -1.55
C SER A 13 4.22 -4.93 -1.94
N ALA A 14 4.09 -4.62 -3.24
CA ALA A 14 2.86 -4.04 -3.77
C ALA A 14 1.69 -5.03 -3.70
N GLU A 15 1.94 -6.32 -3.92
CA GLU A 15 0.92 -7.37 -3.83
C GLU A 15 0.37 -7.49 -2.41
N HIS A 16 1.24 -7.42 -1.41
CA HIS A 16 0.80 -7.46 -0.01
C HIS A 16 -0.04 -6.22 0.34
N ALA A 17 0.39 -5.03 -0.09
CA ALA A 17 -0.38 -3.81 0.10
C ALA A 17 -1.75 -3.86 -0.59
N TYR A 18 -1.84 -4.45 -1.79
CA TYR A 18 -3.11 -4.70 -2.47
C TYR A 18 -4.01 -5.65 -1.67
N ALA A 19 -3.47 -6.76 -1.18
CA ALA A 19 -4.23 -7.71 -0.35
C ALA A 19 -4.80 -7.03 0.90
N CYS A 20 -4.02 -6.17 1.56
CA CYS A 20 -4.48 -5.36 2.69
C CYS A 20 -5.58 -4.37 2.28
N ALA A 21 -5.46 -3.73 1.11
CA ALA A 21 -6.47 -2.81 0.59
C ALA A 21 -7.81 -3.53 0.33
N ILE A 22 -7.79 -4.73 -0.24
CA ILE A 22 -9.00 -5.55 -0.42
C ILE A 22 -9.63 -5.89 0.93
N GLN A 23 -8.83 -6.39 1.89
CA GLN A 23 -9.35 -6.74 3.22
C GLN A 23 -9.98 -5.54 3.93
N ARG A 24 -9.33 -4.37 3.88
CA ARG A 24 -9.87 -3.14 4.47
C ARG A 24 -11.13 -2.66 3.77
N ARG A 25 -11.19 -2.75 2.43
CA ARG A 25 -12.40 -2.43 1.68
C ARG A 25 -13.56 -3.35 2.08
N SER A 26 -13.33 -4.65 2.15
CA SER A 26 -14.33 -5.63 2.59
C SER A 26 -14.83 -5.38 4.01
N ALA A 27 -13.93 -4.98 4.92
CA ALA A 27 -14.28 -4.73 6.32
C ALA A 27 -15.02 -3.40 6.56
N THR A 28 -14.69 -2.35 5.80
CA THR A 28 -15.16 -0.98 6.07
C THR A 28 -16.14 -0.44 5.03
N GLY A 29 -16.20 -1.04 3.84
CA GLY A 29 -16.92 -0.50 2.69
C GLY A 29 -16.35 0.82 2.15
N ARG A 30 -15.18 1.27 2.63
CA ARG A 30 -14.54 2.53 2.23
C ARG A 30 -13.48 2.31 1.17
N ASN A 31 -13.33 3.29 0.27
CA ASN A 31 -12.30 3.25 -0.77
C ASN A 31 -10.92 3.11 -0.13
N GLN A 32 -10.06 2.32 -0.75
CA GLN A 32 -8.69 2.14 -0.29
C GLN A 32 -7.74 2.51 -1.41
N TYR A 33 -6.72 3.29 -1.07
CA TYR A 33 -5.71 3.78 -1.98
C TYR A 33 -4.37 3.21 -1.56
N VAL A 34 -3.67 2.51 -2.47
CA VAL A 34 -2.29 2.13 -2.25
C VAL A 34 -1.40 3.19 -2.85
N ILE A 35 -0.51 3.75 -2.04
CA ILE A 35 0.40 4.81 -2.42
C ILE A 35 1.85 4.37 -2.26
N ARG A 36 2.72 4.87 -3.13
CA ARG A 36 4.18 4.76 -3.00
C ARG A 36 4.67 5.87 -2.07
N THR A 37 5.47 5.52 -1.07
CA THR A 37 5.88 6.46 -0.01
C THR A 37 7.28 7.06 -0.20
N GLY A 38 8.08 6.49 -1.11
CA GLY A 38 9.51 6.80 -1.26
C GLY A 38 10.41 6.25 -0.14
N SER A 39 9.83 5.65 0.91
CA SER A 39 10.60 5.01 1.99
C SER A 39 11.09 3.62 1.57
N PRO A 40 12.38 3.31 1.63
CA PRO A 40 12.90 1.99 1.27
C PRO A 40 12.45 0.89 2.25
N ILE A 41 12.04 1.27 3.46
CA ILE A 41 11.66 0.35 4.54
C ILE A 41 10.15 0.04 4.52
N GLN A 42 9.34 0.96 3.98
CA GLN A 42 7.91 0.78 3.79
C GLN A 42 7.49 1.44 2.47
N PRO A 43 7.79 0.84 1.31
CA PRO A 43 7.63 1.46 0.00
C PRO A 43 6.18 1.73 -0.37
N PHE A 44 5.25 0.94 0.18
CA PHE A 44 3.81 1.06 -0.06
C PHE A 44 3.05 1.26 1.23
N CYS A 45 1.99 2.07 1.16
CA CYS A 45 1.07 2.32 2.27
C CYS A 45 -0.37 2.27 1.75
N VAL A 46 -1.31 1.85 2.61
CA VAL A 46 -2.75 1.81 2.31
C VAL A 46 -3.46 2.86 3.15
N THR A 47 -4.20 3.74 2.48
CA THR A 47 -4.96 4.83 3.12
C THR A 47 -6.39 4.89 2.60
N GLU A 48 -7.32 5.32 3.45
CA GLU A 48 -8.72 5.60 3.09
C GLU A 48 -8.86 6.97 2.41
N THR A 49 -7.88 7.85 2.61
CA THR A 49 -7.91 9.22 2.07
C THR A 49 -7.24 9.23 0.71
N ARG A 50 -7.97 9.70 -0.31
CA ARG A 50 -7.39 9.89 -1.64
C ARG A 50 -6.21 10.87 -1.52
N PRO A 51 -5.00 10.51 -2.00
CA PRO A 51 -3.87 11.43 -1.99
C PRO A 51 -4.18 12.66 -2.83
N ALA A 52 -3.71 13.84 -2.40
CA ALA A 52 -3.93 15.09 -3.12
C ALA A 52 -3.24 15.14 -4.50
N LYS A 53 -2.19 14.32 -4.68
CA LYS A 53 -1.47 14.15 -5.94
C LYS A 53 -1.52 12.69 -6.35
N ASP A 54 -1.93 12.44 -7.59
CA ASP A 54 -2.02 11.08 -8.13
C ASP A 54 -0.63 10.51 -8.53
N GLU A 55 0.47 11.31 -8.48
CA GLU A 55 1.81 10.86 -8.90
C GLU A 55 2.32 9.62 -8.14
N ASN A 56 1.87 9.46 -6.90
CA ASN A 56 2.26 8.36 -6.02
C ASN A 56 1.15 7.33 -5.84
N LEU A 57 0.00 7.51 -6.49
CA LEU A 57 -1.09 6.54 -6.44
C LEU A 57 -0.72 5.33 -7.30
N VAL A 58 -0.63 4.17 -6.66
CA VAL A 58 -0.31 2.90 -7.35
C VAL A 58 -1.59 2.23 -7.80
N LEU A 59 -2.59 2.15 -6.93
CA LEU A 59 -3.88 1.57 -7.24
C LEU A 59 -4.99 2.12 -6.33
N HIS A 60 -6.22 1.99 -6.81
CA HIS A 60 -7.44 2.32 -6.11
C HIS A 60 -8.35 1.09 -6.04
N VAL A 61 -8.82 0.76 -4.84
CA VAL A 61 -9.81 -0.29 -4.57
C VAL A 61 -11.12 0.39 -4.16
N ALA A 62 -12.13 0.25 -5.00
CA ALA A 62 -13.47 0.83 -4.82
C ALA A 62 -14.53 -0.23 -4.50
#